data_AF-A0A813LXH8-F1
#
_entry.id   AF-A0A813LXH8-F1
#
_cell.length_a   1.000
_cell.length_b   1.000
_cell.length_c   1.000
_cell.angle_alpha   90.00
_cell.angle_beta   90.00
_cell.angle_gamma   90.00
#
_symmetry.space_group_name_H-M   'P 1'
#
loop_
_entity.id
_entity.type
_entity.pdbx_description
1 polymer ?
#
loop_
_entity_poly.entity_id
_entity_poly.type
_entity_poly.pdbx_seq_one_letter_code
_entity_poly.pdbx_strand_id
1 'polypeptide(L)'
;MYGHLVGNTGNHTSVKGVPMPPTAWALSSEWSQIWDAPRFRGDGRVQKLALSREALGPLLKIAASCVAVLLPHVQGKEGAVVLALDELGCHLTVPLVSSWCLPFKVVAGFSRKGLKRPLAETFEATMGFEDGDLDGQKDSKRAASWRDFSSTDPLYALMGEVQEDKVVGEDGEVREATLNRYLETLMVKKAAGKPKDWVEVWAAMGIPIESQGKVLAPIVRFGLLHAPESLGSVLGELLKGHRVKTKAVEEAVVSGMAGTEDRYGVLREMLFMVFPKSPHSDWGWSRVGWSWQEWWKILEKTMSTIDSVSAFDELSLLLERIEASGGKPLAQQGQVWSEVRLSKVRALLCKLGGVEDENDLSACLDVTIR
;
A
#
# COMPACT_ATOMS: atom_id res chain seq x y z
N MET A 1 -43.68 -48.21 24.51
CA MET A 1 -42.51 -48.42 23.64
C MET A 1 -41.83 -47.07 23.45
N TYR A 2 -40.80 -46.79 24.25
CA TYR A 2 -40.04 -45.54 24.20
C TYR A 2 -38.73 -45.80 23.44
N GLY A 3 -38.48 -45.01 22.41
CA GLY A 3 -37.28 -45.06 21.58
C GLY A 3 -36.11 -44.35 22.25
N HIS A 4 -34.99 -45.06 22.37
CA HIS A 4 -33.70 -44.56 22.84
C HIS A 4 -33.05 -43.65 21.77
N LEU A 5 -32.69 -42.43 22.16
CA LEU A 5 -31.74 -41.58 21.42
C LEU A 5 -30.33 -41.85 21.98
N VAL A 6 -29.43 -42.31 21.11
CA VAL A 6 -28.00 -42.50 21.40
C VAL A 6 -27.26 -41.22 21.02
N GLY A 7 -26.64 -40.59 22.03
CA GLY A 7 -25.80 -39.40 21.87
C GLY A 7 -24.43 -39.76 21.31
N ASN A 8 -24.00 -38.98 20.31
CA ASN A 8 -22.71 -39.06 19.66
C ASN A 8 -21.67 -38.26 20.47
N THR A 9 -20.76 -38.95 21.19
CA THR A 9 -19.63 -38.31 21.88
C THR A 9 -18.45 -38.17 20.93
N GLY A 10 -18.24 -36.96 20.40
CA GLY A 10 -17.07 -36.63 19.59
C GLY A 10 -15.78 -36.68 20.41
N ASN A 11 -14.80 -37.45 19.94
CA ASN A 11 -13.45 -37.52 20.49
C ASN A 11 -12.72 -36.18 20.32
N HIS A 12 -12.52 -35.43 21.41
CA HIS A 12 -11.53 -34.35 21.45
C HIS A 12 -10.13 -34.96 21.51
N THR A 13 -9.38 -34.88 20.41
CA THR A 13 -7.94 -35.14 20.41
C THR A 13 -7.25 -34.04 21.22
N SER A 14 -6.82 -34.37 22.45
CA SER A 14 -5.98 -33.52 23.29
C SER A 14 -4.64 -33.27 22.58
N VAL A 15 -4.46 -32.09 21.99
CA VAL A 15 -3.18 -31.64 21.45
C VAL A 15 -2.19 -31.60 22.61
N LYS A 16 -1.13 -32.42 22.55
CA LYS A 16 -0.03 -32.40 23.52
C LYS A 16 0.64 -31.03 23.44
N GLY A 17 0.56 -30.23 24.50
CA GLY A 17 1.13 -28.88 24.52
C GLY A 17 2.64 -28.89 24.30
N VAL A 18 3.12 -27.99 23.45
CA VAL A 18 4.55 -27.74 23.23
C VAL A 18 5.19 -27.27 24.54
N PRO A 19 6.32 -27.86 24.97
CA PRO A 19 7.02 -27.40 26.17
C PRO A 19 7.61 -26.01 25.92
N MET A 20 6.99 -24.99 26.51
CA MET A 20 7.46 -23.61 26.45
C MET A 20 8.52 -23.38 27.55
N PRO A 21 9.64 -22.69 27.26
CA PRO A 21 10.69 -22.45 28.26
C PRO A 21 10.15 -21.62 29.44
N PRO A 22 10.67 -21.82 30.68
CA PRO A 22 10.15 -21.14 31.87
C PRO A 22 10.07 -19.61 31.76
N THR A 23 11.04 -19.00 31.08
CA THR A 23 11.08 -17.55 30.83
C THR A 23 9.91 -17.08 29.95
N ALA A 24 9.52 -17.86 28.95
CA ALA A 24 8.37 -17.56 28.11
C ALA A 24 7.04 -17.78 28.85
N TRP A 25 6.98 -18.74 29.79
CA TRP A 25 5.83 -18.89 30.69
C TRP A 25 5.65 -17.69 31.62
N ALA A 26 6.75 -17.20 32.21
CA ALA A 26 6.73 -16.02 33.06
C ALA A 26 6.25 -14.78 32.27
N LEU A 27 6.84 -14.51 31.10
CA LEU A 27 6.44 -13.39 30.24
C LEU A 27 4.98 -13.49 29.75
N SER A 28 4.55 -14.68 29.32
CA SER A 28 3.16 -14.89 28.89
C SER A 28 2.17 -14.68 30.05
N SER A 29 2.54 -15.05 31.27
CA SER A 29 1.72 -14.83 32.46
C SER A 29 1.62 -13.34 32.80
N GLU A 30 2.75 -12.63 32.83
CA GLU A 30 2.77 -11.18 33.07
C GLU A 30 1.96 -10.41 32.02
N TRP A 31 2.13 -10.74 30.74
CA TRP A 31 1.40 -10.06 29.67
C TRP A 31 -0.10 -10.40 29.68
N SER A 32 -0.47 -11.60 30.12
CA SER A 32 -1.88 -11.94 30.34
C SER A 32 -2.50 -11.10 31.47
N GLN A 33 -1.76 -10.85 32.55
CA GLN A 33 -2.21 -9.97 33.64
C GLN A 33 -2.34 -8.51 33.17
N ILE A 34 -1.40 -8.00 32.38
CA ILE A 34 -1.47 -6.66 31.77
C ILE A 34 -2.66 -6.55 30.81
N TRP A 35 -3.00 -7.63 30.11
CA TRP A 35 -4.14 -7.68 29.21
C TRP A 35 -5.47 -7.70 29.96
N ASP A 36 -5.57 -8.49 31.04
CA ASP A 36 -6.74 -8.60 31.90
C ASP A 36 -6.95 -7.35 32.79
N ALA A 37 -5.96 -6.46 32.88
CA ALA A 37 -6.05 -5.22 33.64
C ALA A 37 -7.19 -4.33 33.10
N PRO A 38 -8.07 -3.78 33.98
CA PRO A 38 -9.14 -2.90 33.57
C PRO A 38 -8.58 -1.66 32.87
N ARG A 39 -8.99 -1.41 31.62
CA ARG A 39 -8.65 -0.19 30.90
C ARG A 39 -9.78 0.78 31.03
N PHE A 40 -9.49 1.98 31.50
CA PHE A 40 -10.49 3.04 31.62
C PHE A 40 -10.32 4.04 30.48
N ARG A 41 -11.45 4.46 29.90
CA ARG A 41 -11.50 5.61 28.99
C ARG A 41 -11.35 6.90 29.80
N GLY A 42 -11.08 8.01 29.12
CA GLY A 42 -11.01 9.35 29.74
C GLY A 42 -12.31 9.80 30.43
N ASP A 43 -13.42 9.10 30.20
CA ASP A 43 -14.73 9.29 30.85
C ASP A 43 -14.93 8.38 32.09
N GLY A 44 -13.92 7.62 32.50
CA GLY A 44 -13.97 6.71 33.65
C GLY A 44 -14.67 5.37 33.38
N ARG A 45 -15.13 5.08 32.16
CA ARG A 45 -15.79 3.79 31.83
C ARG A 45 -14.77 2.72 31.43
N VAL A 46 -15.05 1.47 31.80
CA VAL A 46 -14.23 0.31 31.40
C VAL A 46 -14.35 0.10 29.88
N GLN A 47 -13.22 0.14 29.19
CA GLN A 47 -13.11 -0.12 27.77
C GLN A 47 -13.21 -1.61 27.51
N LYS A 48 -14.26 -2.03 26.79
CA LYS A 48 -14.38 -3.40 26.31
C LYS A 48 -13.32 -3.66 25.24
N LEU A 49 -12.52 -4.70 25.41
CA LEU A 49 -11.47 -5.10 24.46
C LEU A 49 -12.10 -5.64 23.17
N ALA A 50 -11.50 -5.30 22.03
CA ALA A 50 -11.97 -5.72 20.71
C ALA A 50 -11.70 -7.21 20.41
N LEU A 51 -10.77 -7.83 21.15
CA LEU A 51 -10.37 -9.22 20.98
C LEU A 51 -10.67 -10.00 22.26
N SER A 52 -11.22 -11.21 22.11
CA SER A 52 -11.42 -12.12 23.22
C SER A 52 -10.10 -12.69 23.71
N ARG A 53 -10.04 -13.06 25.00
CA ARG A 53 -8.87 -13.69 25.62
C ARG A 53 -8.43 -14.95 24.88
N GLU A 54 -9.40 -15.74 24.42
CA GLU A 54 -9.17 -16.98 23.67
C GLU A 54 -8.44 -16.71 22.35
N ALA A 55 -8.78 -15.63 21.64
CA ALA A 55 -8.13 -15.26 20.39
C ALA A 55 -6.70 -14.75 20.59
N LEU A 56 -6.41 -14.11 21.72
CA LEU A 56 -5.11 -13.49 21.98
C LEU A 56 -4.09 -14.46 22.61
N GLY A 57 -4.54 -15.49 23.32
CA GLY A 57 -3.68 -16.45 24.02
C GLY A 57 -2.55 -17.04 23.15
N PRO A 58 -2.83 -17.52 21.93
CA PRO A 58 -1.79 -18.01 21.03
C PRO A 58 -0.76 -16.94 20.63
N LEU A 59 -1.20 -15.70 20.37
CA LEU A 59 -0.31 -14.60 19.96
C LEU A 59 0.63 -14.17 21.08
N LEU A 60 0.13 -14.11 22.33
CA LEU A 60 0.96 -13.79 23.49
C LEU A 60 2.03 -14.85 23.75
N LYS A 61 1.70 -16.14 23.56
CA LYS A 61 2.67 -17.25 23.69
C LYS A 61 3.77 -17.18 22.63
N ILE A 62 3.41 -16.85 21.39
CA ILE A 62 4.39 -16.67 20.30
C ILE A 62 5.32 -15.51 20.64
N ALA A 63 4.76 -14.35 20.99
CA ALA A 63 5.55 -13.17 21.33
C ALA A 63 6.46 -13.42 22.56
N ALA A 64 5.97 -14.10 23.60
CA ALA A 64 6.75 -14.43 24.78
C ALA A 64 7.90 -15.41 24.47
N SER A 65 7.65 -16.36 23.57
CA SER A 65 8.68 -17.29 23.08
C SER A 65 9.76 -16.56 22.27
N CYS A 66 9.36 -15.64 21.38
CA CYS A 66 10.31 -14.79 20.64
C CYS A 66 11.18 -13.95 21.57
N VAL A 67 10.57 -13.29 22.57
CA VAL A 67 11.32 -12.47 23.53
C VAL A 67 12.24 -13.31 24.39
N ALA A 68 11.79 -14.46 24.89
CA ALA A 68 12.63 -15.35 25.69
C ALA A 68 13.87 -15.84 24.94
N VAL A 69 13.75 -16.06 23.62
CA VAL A 69 14.88 -16.45 22.77
C VAL A 69 15.82 -15.27 22.48
N LEU A 70 15.30 -14.06 22.32
CA LEU A 70 16.11 -12.86 22.03
C LEU A 70 16.78 -12.26 23.27
N LEU A 71 16.20 -12.44 24.46
CA LEU A 71 16.64 -11.80 25.71
C LEU A 71 18.12 -12.06 26.06
N PRO A 72 18.68 -13.29 25.94
CA PRO A 72 20.09 -13.53 26.21
C PRO A 72 21.02 -12.75 25.28
N HIS A 73 20.62 -12.52 24.03
CA HIS A 73 21.43 -11.80 23.03
C HIS A 73 21.43 -10.31 23.28
N VAL A 74 20.29 -9.74 23.68
CA VAL A 74 20.21 -8.34 24.12
C VAL A 74 21.05 -8.11 25.38
N GLN A 75 21.17 -9.13 26.24
CA GLN A 75 21.99 -9.09 27.46
C GLN A 75 23.48 -9.40 27.21
N GLY A 76 23.94 -9.42 25.95
CA GLY A 76 25.35 -9.58 25.61
C GLY A 76 25.90 -11.01 25.76
N LYS A 77 25.04 -12.04 25.81
CA LYS A 77 25.48 -13.43 25.71
C LYS A 77 25.54 -13.83 24.23
N GLU A 78 26.75 -13.98 23.71
CA GLU A 78 26.98 -14.35 22.31
C GLU A 78 26.50 -15.78 22.01
N GLY A 79 25.81 -15.93 20.88
CA GLY A 79 25.32 -17.19 20.34
C GLY A 79 24.41 -16.95 19.14
N ALA A 80 24.38 -17.88 18.18
CA ALA A 80 23.45 -17.81 17.06
C ALA A 80 22.04 -18.23 17.50
N VAL A 81 21.01 -17.49 17.09
CA VAL A 81 19.61 -17.83 17.34
C VAL A 81 19.07 -18.71 16.22
N VAL A 82 18.58 -19.90 16.56
CA VAL A 82 17.75 -20.72 15.67
C VAL A 82 16.39 -20.91 16.33
N LEU A 83 15.34 -20.36 15.72
CA LEU A 83 13.96 -20.58 16.14
C LEU A 83 13.40 -21.78 15.36
N ALA A 84 13.23 -22.91 16.03
CA ALA A 84 12.51 -24.06 15.51
C ALA A 84 11.01 -23.87 15.78
N LEU A 85 10.23 -23.63 14.72
CA LEU A 85 8.76 -23.57 14.77
C LEU A 85 8.21 -24.81 14.04
N ASP A 86 8.46 -25.99 14.61
CA ASP A 86 8.25 -27.27 13.95
C ASP A 86 6.78 -27.56 13.58
N GLU A 87 5.80 -26.94 14.24
CA GLU A 87 4.37 -27.12 13.91
C GLU A 87 3.86 -26.20 12.80
N LEU A 88 4.61 -25.15 12.42
CA LEU A 88 4.24 -24.22 11.34
C LEU A 88 4.91 -24.57 10.00
N GLY A 89 5.78 -25.57 9.97
CA GLY A 89 6.54 -25.95 8.78
C GLY A 89 7.52 -24.87 8.30
N CYS A 90 7.91 -23.95 9.18
CA CYS A 90 8.74 -22.79 8.86
C CYS A 90 10.01 -22.77 9.72
N HIS A 91 11.16 -22.57 9.08
CA HIS A 91 12.40 -22.23 9.76
C HIS A 91 12.67 -20.75 9.60
N LEU A 92 12.82 -20.02 10.70
CA LEU A 92 13.20 -18.61 10.69
C LEU A 92 14.66 -18.48 11.13
N THR A 93 15.53 -18.18 10.17
CA THR A 93 16.94 -17.88 10.45
C THR A 93 17.13 -16.37 10.36
N VAL A 94 17.55 -15.74 11.45
CA VAL A 94 17.82 -14.29 11.48
C VAL A 94 19.34 -14.09 11.55
N PRO A 95 19.99 -13.62 10.47
CA PRO A 95 21.42 -13.31 10.53
C PRO A 95 21.65 -12.06 11.39
N LEU A 96 22.54 -12.16 12.37
CA LEU A 96 22.99 -11.02 13.17
C LEU A 96 24.15 -10.32 12.43
N VAL A 97 23.95 -9.06 12.03
CA VAL A 97 25.01 -8.18 11.54
C VAL A 97 25.37 -7.20 12.66
N SER A 98 26.63 -7.16 13.06
CA SER A 98 27.15 -6.41 14.21
C SER A 98 27.36 -4.92 13.93
N SER A 99 26.37 -4.22 13.37
CA SER A 99 26.44 -2.76 13.20
C SER A 99 25.05 -2.15 13.31
N TRP A 100 24.84 -1.40 14.40
CA TRP A 100 23.57 -0.75 14.71
C TRP A 100 23.54 0.62 14.04
N CYS A 101 22.86 0.70 12.89
CA CYS A 101 22.13 1.86 12.38
C CYS A 101 21.57 1.48 11.01
N LEU A 102 20.28 1.09 10.93
CA LEU A 102 19.34 1.21 9.80
C LEU A 102 18.11 0.28 10.01
N PRO A 103 16.94 0.57 9.41
CA PRO A 103 15.68 -0.09 9.73
C PRO A 103 15.62 -1.56 9.26
N PHE A 104 15.06 -2.42 10.11
CA PHE A 104 14.92 -3.85 9.88
C PHE A 104 14.16 -4.17 8.59
N LYS A 105 14.82 -4.87 7.67
CA LYS A 105 14.19 -5.54 6.53
C LYS A 105 14.09 -7.04 6.86
N VAL A 106 12.90 -7.52 7.20
CA VAL A 106 12.65 -8.95 7.40
C VAL A 106 12.58 -9.62 6.03
N VAL A 107 13.54 -10.48 5.72
CA VAL A 107 13.53 -11.32 4.52
C VAL A 107 13.11 -12.73 4.93
N ALA A 108 11.89 -13.14 4.58
CA ALA A 108 11.44 -14.52 4.70
C ALA A 108 11.87 -15.28 3.44
N GLY A 109 12.84 -16.18 3.55
CA GLY A 109 13.27 -17.05 2.45
C GLY A 109 12.61 -18.42 2.54
N PHE A 110 11.82 -18.80 1.53
CA PHE A 110 11.39 -20.18 1.33
C PHE A 110 12.49 -20.94 0.58
N SER A 111 13.13 -21.91 1.23
CA SER A 111 14.12 -22.78 0.58
C SER A 111 13.48 -24.13 0.22
N ARG A 112 13.29 -24.38 -1.08
CA ARG A 112 13.05 -25.73 -1.61
C ARG A 112 14.40 -26.42 -1.81
N LYS A 113 14.56 -27.61 -1.23
CA LYS A 113 15.74 -28.47 -1.40
C LYS A 113 15.95 -28.77 -2.89
N GLY A 114 17.15 -28.44 -3.38
CA GLY A 114 17.71 -29.02 -4.59
C GLY A 114 17.99 -28.04 -5.73
N LEU A 115 19.08 -27.28 -5.63
CA LEU A 115 19.93 -27.00 -6.79
C LEU A 115 21.34 -26.60 -6.32
N LYS A 116 22.34 -27.35 -6.78
CA LYS A 116 23.78 -27.09 -6.57
C LYS A 116 24.27 -26.11 -7.64
N ARG A 117 24.84 -24.97 -7.24
CA ARG A 117 26.19 -24.50 -7.62
C ARG A 117 26.44 -23.07 -7.08
N PRO A 118 27.67 -22.78 -6.61
CA PRO A 118 28.06 -21.45 -6.13
C PRO A 118 28.77 -20.66 -7.24
N LEU A 119 28.65 -19.33 -7.17
CA LEU A 119 29.65 -18.42 -7.73
C LEU A 119 29.62 -17.14 -6.87
N ALA A 120 30.56 -17.13 -5.92
CA ALA A 120 31.01 -15.94 -5.25
C ALA A 120 32.08 -15.31 -6.13
N GLU A 121 31.83 -14.10 -6.63
CA GLU A 121 32.87 -13.22 -7.14
C GLU A 121 32.94 -12.02 -6.21
N THR A 122 33.91 -12.09 -5.31
CA THR A 122 34.41 -10.98 -4.50
C THR A 122 35.21 -10.07 -5.43
N PHE A 123 34.68 -8.88 -5.72
CA PHE A 123 35.41 -7.83 -6.43
C PHE A 123 36.16 -6.99 -5.40
N GLU A 124 37.44 -7.30 -5.18
CA GLU A 124 38.37 -6.43 -4.46
C GLU A 124 38.86 -5.34 -5.42
N ALA A 125 38.26 -4.15 -5.33
CA ALA A 125 38.78 -2.96 -5.99
C ALA A 125 39.67 -2.20 -4.99
N THR A 126 40.98 -2.42 -5.10
CA THR A 126 42.01 -1.62 -4.45
C THR A 126 42.06 -0.25 -5.13
N MET A 127 41.40 0.76 -4.55
CA MET A 127 41.65 2.17 -4.89
C MET A 127 42.65 2.75 -3.89
N GLY A 128 43.80 3.18 -4.41
CA GLY A 128 44.81 3.90 -3.65
C GLY A 128 44.27 5.26 -3.22
N PHE A 129 44.25 5.48 -1.91
CA PHE A 129 44.09 6.80 -1.31
C PHE A 129 45.44 7.51 -1.40
N GLU A 130 45.55 8.49 -2.29
CA GLU A 130 46.60 9.50 -2.22
C GLU A 130 46.16 10.52 -1.15
N ASP A 131 46.92 10.58 -0.06
CA ASP A 131 46.80 11.58 1.00
C ASP A 131 47.17 12.96 0.45
N GLY A 132 46.20 13.62 -0.18
CA GLY A 132 46.28 15.02 -0.59
C GLY A 132 45.72 15.93 0.49
N ASP A 133 46.60 16.60 1.24
CA ASP A 133 46.30 17.72 2.14
C ASP A 133 45.53 18.81 1.37
N LEU A 134 44.21 18.87 1.59
CA LEU A 134 43.33 19.95 1.14
C LEU A 134 42.69 20.63 2.35
N ASP A 135 43.52 21.39 3.07
CA ASP A 135 43.13 22.36 4.11
C ASP A 135 42.45 23.60 3.49
N GLY A 136 41.42 23.37 2.69
CA GLY A 136 40.52 24.40 2.18
C GLY A 136 39.26 24.43 3.03
N GLN A 137 39.28 25.17 4.14
CA GLN A 137 38.08 25.57 4.89
C GLN A 137 37.15 26.36 3.96
N LYS A 138 36.31 25.65 3.22
CA LYS A 138 35.14 26.22 2.55
C LYS A 138 34.12 26.46 3.64
N ASP A 139 34.06 27.69 4.12
CA ASP A 139 32.95 28.21 4.92
C ASP A 139 31.65 28.05 4.12
N SER A 140 31.06 26.87 4.22
CA SER A 140 29.72 26.56 3.78
C SER A 140 28.79 27.42 4.63
N LYS A 141 28.47 28.62 4.13
CA LYS A 141 27.34 29.41 4.63
C LYS A 141 26.11 28.52 4.55
N ARG A 142 25.74 27.93 5.69
CA ARG A 142 24.50 27.17 5.85
C ARG A 142 23.36 28.06 5.36
N ALA A 143 22.65 27.59 4.33
CA ALA A 143 21.46 28.27 3.84
C ALA A 143 20.50 28.54 5.02
N ALA A 144 20.05 29.78 5.15
CA ALA A 144 19.27 30.22 6.30
C ALA A 144 17.77 29.98 6.10
N SER A 145 17.34 29.75 4.86
CA SER A 145 15.93 29.61 4.49
C SER A 145 15.76 28.63 3.32
N TRP A 146 14.60 27.98 3.25
CA TRP A 146 14.19 27.16 2.09
C TRP A 146 14.21 27.97 0.77
N ARG A 147 14.08 29.30 0.86
CA ARG A 147 14.11 30.22 -0.30
C ARG A 147 15.43 30.18 -1.05
N ASP A 148 16.53 29.91 -0.35
CA ASP A 148 17.88 29.80 -0.94
C ASP A 148 18.00 28.63 -1.93
N PHE A 149 17.06 27.66 -1.88
CA PHE A 149 17.02 26.49 -2.75
C PHE A 149 16.10 26.65 -3.96
N SER A 150 15.41 27.78 -4.11
CA SER A 150 14.44 28.00 -5.21
C SER A 150 15.00 27.78 -6.62
N SER A 151 16.31 27.98 -6.81
CA SER A 151 16.99 27.77 -8.10
C SER A 151 17.64 26.39 -8.24
N THR A 152 18.02 25.76 -7.14
CA THR A 152 18.78 24.49 -7.12
C THR A 152 17.90 23.27 -6.90
N ASP A 153 16.93 23.37 -5.99
CA ASP A 153 15.94 22.34 -5.67
C ASP A 153 14.56 22.99 -5.51
N PRO A 154 13.83 23.22 -6.62
CA PRO A 154 12.53 23.88 -6.59
C PRO A 154 11.47 23.09 -5.83
N LEU A 155 11.60 21.76 -5.75
CA LEU A 155 10.69 20.92 -4.98
C LEU A 155 10.88 21.14 -3.48
N TYR A 156 12.13 21.14 -3.00
CA TYR A 156 12.44 21.41 -1.60
C TYR A 156 12.00 22.81 -1.18
N ALA A 157 12.29 23.82 -2.01
CA ALA A 157 11.84 25.19 -1.76
C ALA A 157 10.29 25.26 -1.66
N LEU A 158 9.58 24.62 -2.59
CA LEU A 158 8.12 24.56 -2.56
C LEU A 158 7.59 23.86 -1.30
N MET A 159 8.21 22.76 -0.86
CA MET A 159 7.80 22.06 0.36
C MET A 159 7.94 22.94 1.61
N GLY A 160 8.96 23.81 1.67
CA GLY A 160 9.08 24.82 2.73
C GLY A 160 7.98 25.88 2.64
N GLU A 161 7.68 26.35 1.43
CA GLU A 161 6.63 27.35 1.19
C GLU A 161 5.23 26.85 1.58
N VAL A 162 4.85 25.62 1.20
CA VAL A 162 3.51 25.07 1.48
C VAL A 162 3.26 24.85 2.97
N GLN A 163 4.32 24.71 3.77
CA GLN A 163 4.23 24.58 5.23
C GLN A 163 3.96 25.94 5.90
N GLU A 164 4.50 27.03 5.34
CA GLU A 164 4.25 28.40 5.81
C GLU A 164 2.90 28.95 5.31
N ASP A 165 2.56 28.73 4.04
CA ASP A 165 1.35 29.25 3.40
C ASP A 165 0.35 28.13 3.03
N LYS A 166 -0.27 27.54 4.06
CA LYS A 166 -1.15 26.36 3.94
C LYS A 166 -2.30 26.48 2.93
N VAL A 167 -2.54 25.45 2.12
CA VAL A 167 -3.66 25.45 1.14
C VAL A 167 -5.04 25.59 1.79
N VAL A 168 -5.22 25.04 3.00
CA VAL A 168 -6.49 25.08 3.74
C VAL A 168 -6.36 26.08 4.89
N GLY A 169 -7.29 27.04 4.95
CA GLY A 169 -7.39 28.02 6.02
C GLY A 169 -7.80 27.41 7.36
N GLU A 170 -7.74 28.19 8.44
CA GLU A 170 -8.20 27.76 9.77
C GLU A 170 -9.71 27.49 9.82
N ASP A 171 -10.47 28.10 8.92
CA ASP A 171 -11.90 27.88 8.68
C ASP A 171 -12.20 26.58 7.91
N GLY A 172 -11.18 25.87 7.44
CA GLY A 172 -11.33 24.66 6.63
C GLY A 172 -11.60 24.92 5.15
N GLU A 173 -11.58 26.19 4.72
CA GLU A 173 -11.81 26.57 3.33
C GLU A 173 -10.52 26.52 2.50
N VAL A 174 -10.67 26.19 1.22
CA VAL A 174 -9.55 26.04 0.29
C VAL A 174 -9.17 27.40 -0.26
N ARG A 175 -7.92 27.81 -0.05
CA ARG A 175 -7.36 29.05 -0.60
C ARG A 175 -6.98 28.82 -2.06
N GLU A 176 -7.95 28.92 -2.96
CA GLU A 176 -7.80 28.55 -4.38
C GLU A 176 -6.62 29.26 -5.08
N ALA A 177 -6.39 30.54 -4.79
CA ALA A 177 -5.28 31.28 -5.38
C ALA A 177 -3.90 30.70 -4.99
N THR A 178 -3.75 30.32 -3.72
CA THR A 178 -2.54 29.65 -3.20
C THR A 178 -2.39 28.27 -3.81
N LEU A 179 -3.47 27.47 -3.86
CA LEU A 179 -3.45 26.16 -4.50
C LEU A 179 -3.02 26.24 -5.97
N ASN A 180 -3.63 27.13 -6.75
CA ASN A 180 -3.31 27.30 -8.17
C ASN A 180 -1.84 27.70 -8.39
N ARG A 181 -1.27 28.56 -7.53
CA ARG A 181 0.17 28.89 -7.57
C ARG A 181 1.05 27.66 -7.38
N TYR A 182 0.68 26.77 -6.47
CA TYR A 182 1.41 25.51 -6.24
C TYR A 182 1.24 24.53 -7.39
N LEU A 183 0.04 24.42 -7.96
CA LEU A 183 -0.20 23.54 -9.10
C LEU A 183 0.55 23.98 -10.36
N GLU A 184 0.61 25.30 -10.62
CA GLU A 184 1.46 25.86 -11.68
C GLU A 184 2.92 25.44 -11.49
N THR A 185 3.42 25.48 -10.26
CA THR A 185 4.82 25.10 -9.96
C THR A 185 5.04 23.59 -10.09
N LEU A 186 4.09 22.77 -9.62
CA LEU A 186 4.20 21.31 -9.64
C LEU A 186 4.03 20.72 -11.04
N MET A 187 2.99 21.14 -11.77
CA MET A 187 2.59 20.53 -13.03
C MET A 187 3.16 21.25 -14.26
N VAL A 188 3.16 22.59 -14.27
CA VAL A 188 3.61 23.36 -15.45
C VAL A 188 5.13 23.56 -15.40
N LYS A 189 5.66 24.02 -14.26
CA LYS A 189 7.11 24.17 -14.07
C LYS A 189 7.83 22.86 -13.73
N LYS A 190 7.08 21.76 -13.58
CA LYS A 190 7.58 20.41 -13.33
C LYS A 190 8.53 20.31 -12.13
N ALA A 191 8.24 21.04 -11.05
CA ALA A 191 9.03 20.93 -9.81
C ALA A 191 8.96 19.50 -9.23
N ALA A 192 7.81 18.81 -9.36
CA ALA A 192 7.69 17.39 -9.04
C ALA A 192 8.08 16.56 -10.27
N GLY A 193 9.29 16.00 -10.27
CA GLY A 193 9.81 15.23 -11.40
C GLY A 193 9.24 13.83 -11.50
N LYS A 194 8.70 13.28 -10.40
CA LYS A 194 8.15 11.93 -10.33
C LYS A 194 6.81 11.93 -9.59
N PRO A 195 5.89 10.98 -9.90
CA PRO A 195 4.62 10.85 -9.17
C PRO A 195 4.77 10.68 -7.65
N LYS A 196 5.89 10.11 -7.18
CA LYS A 196 6.16 9.95 -5.74
C LYS A 196 6.42 11.28 -5.01
N ASP A 197 6.95 12.27 -5.71
CA ASP A 197 7.25 13.59 -5.13
C ASP A 197 5.95 14.27 -4.65
N TRP A 198 4.83 14.00 -5.32
CA TRP A 198 3.50 14.46 -4.91
C TRP A 198 3.08 13.95 -3.52
N VAL A 199 3.53 12.76 -3.12
CA VAL A 199 3.23 12.20 -1.80
C VAL A 199 3.90 13.03 -0.69
N GLU A 200 5.10 13.55 -0.96
CA GLU A 200 5.86 14.39 -0.05
C GLU A 200 5.27 15.79 0.02
N VAL A 201 4.96 16.39 -1.13
CA VAL A 201 4.31 17.70 -1.21
C VAL A 201 2.94 17.68 -0.54
N TRP A 202 2.12 16.65 -0.79
CA TRP A 202 0.83 16.50 -0.13
C TRP A 202 0.97 16.41 1.40
N ALA A 203 1.98 15.69 1.89
CA ALA A 203 2.27 15.61 3.31
C ALA A 203 2.68 16.98 3.88
N ALA A 204 3.48 17.74 3.14
CA ALA A 204 3.91 19.09 3.53
C ALA A 204 2.74 20.10 3.55
N MET A 205 1.76 19.96 2.65
CA MET A 205 0.54 20.79 2.64
C MET A 205 -0.33 20.63 3.90
N GLY A 206 -0.18 19.52 4.64
CA GLY A 206 -0.89 19.30 5.91
C GLY A 206 -2.41 19.31 5.80
N ILE A 207 -2.96 18.80 4.68
CA ILE A 207 -4.40 18.88 4.37
C ILE A 207 -5.23 18.00 5.34
N PRO A 208 -6.21 18.58 6.07
CA PRO A 208 -7.14 17.82 6.92
C PRO A 208 -7.92 16.77 6.13
N ILE A 209 -8.30 15.66 6.78
CA ILE A 209 -8.98 14.53 6.13
C ILE A 209 -10.30 14.96 5.49
N GLU A 210 -11.02 15.87 6.15
CA GLU A 210 -12.33 16.40 5.77
C GLU A 210 -12.25 17.30 4.52
N SER A 211 -11.08 17.90 4.28
CA SER A 211 -10.85 18.82 3.15
C SER A 211 -10.14 18.15 1.97
N GLN A 212 -9.75 16.87 2.06
CA GLN A 212 -9.00 16.19 1.00
C GLN A 212 -9.75 16.19 -0.35
N GLY A 213 -11.06 15.91 -0.34
CA GLY A 213 -11.87 15.92 -1.56
C GLY A 213 -11.99 17.32 -2.17
N LYS A 214 -12.20 18.35 -1.32
CA LYS A 214 -12.27 19.76 -1.74
C LYS A 214 -10.97 20.23 -2.40
N VAL A 215 -9.82 19.79 -1.91
CA VAL A 215 -8.50 20.15 -2.47
C VAL A 215 -8.19 19.32 -3.73
N LEU A 216 -8.53 18.02 -3.76
CA LEU A 216 -8.25 17.17 -4.91
C LEU A 216 -9.05 17.51 -6.15
N ALA A 217 -10.31 17.97 -6.01
CA ALA A 217 -11.12 18.29 -7.18
C ALA A 217 -10.50 19.39 -8.08
N PRO A 218 -10.02 20.53 -7.54
CA PRO A 218 -9.21 21.48 -8.30
C PRO A 218 -7.92 20.87 -8.90
N ILE A 219 -7.23 19.99 -8.17
CA ILE A 219 -6.01 19.32 -8.67
C ILE A 219 -6.31 18.46 -9.88
N VAL A 220 -7.39 17.68 -9.85
CA VAL A 220 -7.83 16.85 -10.98
C VAL A 220 -8.15 17.75 -12.18
N ARG A 221 -8.97 18.79 -11.99
CA ARG A 221 -9.32 19.72 -13.09
C ARG A 221 -8.10 20.42 -13.69
N PHE A 222 -7.20 20.90 -12.85
CA PHE A 222 -5.96 21.55 -13.30
C PHE A 222 -5.04 20.56 -14.02
N GLY A 223 -4.90 19.34 -13.48
CA GLY A 223 -4.10 18.29 -14.07
C GLY A 223 -4.60 17.83 -15.43
N LEU A 224 -5.93 17.72 -15.61
CA LEU A 224 -6.53 17.40 -16.91
C LEU A 224 -6.18 18.43 -17.98
N LEU A 225 -6.05 19.71 -17.60
CA LEU A 225 -5.71 20.79 -18.53
C LEU A 225 -4.21 20.90 -18.81
N HIS A 226 -3.35 20.66 -17.82
CA HIS A 226 -1.93 21.03 -17.88
C HIS A 226 -0.95 19.86 -17.89
N ALA A 227 -1.32 18.69 -17.34
CA ALA A 227 -0.43 17.54 -17.22
C ALA A 227 -1.18 16.19 -17.18
N PRO A 228 -2.13 15.94 -18.11
CA PRO A 228 -3.03 14.80 -18.02
C PRO A 228 -2.29 13.45 -18.06
N GLU A 229 -1.17 13.36 -18.77
CA GLU A 229 -0.38 12.14 -18.90
C GLU A 229 0.22 11.64 -17.57
N SER A 230 0.44 12.56 -16.62
CA SER A 230 1.01 12.25 -15.31
C SER A 230 -0.05 12.09 -14.22
N LEU A 231 -1.26 12.62 -14.43
CA LEU A 231 -2.28 12.77 -13.40
C LEU A 231 -2.72 11.42 -12.83
N GLY A 232 -2.97 10.42 -13.68
CA GLY A 232 -3.39 9.10 -13.22
C GLY A 232 -2.35 8.44 -12.30
N SER A 233 -1.06 8.61 -12.64
CA SER A 233 0.05 8.12 -11.81
C SER A 233 0.16 8.86 -10.47
N VAL A 234 -0.04 10.17 -10.49
CA VAL A 234 -0.05 11.00 -9.27
C VAL A 234 -1.18 10.56 -8.33
N LEU A 235 -2.41 10.39 -8.84
CA LEU A 235 -3.54 9.91 -8.05
C LEU A 235 -3.29 8.50 -7.48
N GLY A 236 -2.71 7.61 -8.28
CA GLY A 236 -2.32 6.27 -7.85
C GLY A 236 -1.29 6.28 -6.72
N GLU A 237 -0.22 7.09 -6.83
CA GLU A 237 0.79 7.21 -5.78
C GLU A 237 0.24 7.90 -4.51
N LEU A 238 -0.66 8.88 -4.62
CA LEU A 238 -1.32 9.48 -3.45
C LEU A 238 -2.16 8.45 -2.65
N LEU A 239 -2.85 7.54 -3.35
CA LEU A 239 -3.58 6.42 -2.73
C LEU A 239 -2.63 5.40 -2.08
N LYS A 240 -1.58 4.99 -2.81
CA LYS A 240 -0.58 4.01 -2.34
C LYS A 240 0.25 4.54 -1.18
N GLY A 241 0.56 5.83 -1.17
CA GLY A 241 1.24 6.53 -0.08
C GLY A 241 0.36 6.72 1.16
N HIS A 242 -0.90 6.28 1.13
CA HIS A 242 -1.87 6.42 2.21
C HIS A 242 -2.10 7.86 2.69
N ARG A 243 -1.76 8.84 1.84
CA ARG A 243 -1.89 10.26 2.15
C ARG A 243 -3.32 10.75 1.96
N VAL A 244 -4.05 10.08 1.08
CA VAL A 244 -5.43 10.42 0.73
C VAL A 244 -6.37 9.24 1.00
N LYS A 245 -7.57 9.54 1.47
CA LYS A 245 -8.66 8.56 1.54
C LYS A 245 -9.18 8.23 0.15
N THR A 246 -9.41 6.95 -0.13
CA THR A 246 -9.98 6.48 -1.38
C THR A 246 -11.26 7.22 -1.79
N LYS A 247 -12.17 7.44 -0.82
CA LYS A 247 -13.41 8.19 -1.04
C LYS A 247 -13.17 9.64 -1.52
N ALA A 248 -12.13 10.31 -1.02
CA ALA A 248 -11.81 11.67 -1.44
C ALA A 248 -11.27 11.72 -2.88
N VAL A 249 -10.49 10.71 -3.31
CA VAL A 249 -10.06 10.60 -4.71
C VAL A 249 -11.25 10.31 -5.62
N GLU A 250 -12.11 9.38 -5.23
CA GLU A 250 -13.33 9.04 -5.97
C GLU A 250 -14.23 10.26 -6.17
N GLU A 251 -14.51 11.03 -5.11
CA GLU A 251 -15.30 12.27 -5.19
C GLU A 251 -14.64 13.34 -6.07
N ALA A 252 -13.33 13.50 -5.97
CA ALA A 252 -12.58 14.46 -6.78
C ALA A 252 -12.56 14.09 -8.26
N VAL A 253 -12.37 12.80 -8.59
CA VAL A 253 -12.43 12.29 -9.96
C VAL A 253 -13.84 12.48 -10.52
N VAL A 254 -14.87 12.07 -9.78
CA VAL A 254 -16.28 12.23 -10.18
C VAL A 254 -16.60 13.69 -10.46
N SER A 255 -16.17 14.61 -9.59
CA SER A 255 -16.43 16.04 -9.78
C SER A 255 -15.56 16.68 -10.87
N GLY A 256 -14.33 16.20 -11.06
CA GLY A 256 -13.35 16.80 -11.97
C GLY A 256 -13.48 16.32 -13.42
N MET A 257 -13.99 15.10 -13.62
CA MET A 257 -14.11 14.43 -14.92
C MET A 257 -15.56 14.29 -15.40
N ALA A 258 -16.53 14.88 -14.69
CA ALA A 258 -17.94 14.82 -15.08
C ALA A 258 -18.15 15.41 -16.48
N GLY A 259 -18.62 14.56 -17.42
CA GLY A 259 -18.91 14.96 -18.79
C GLY A 259 -17.68 15.25 -19.65
N THR A 260 -16.48 14.82 -19.21
CA THR A 260 -15.25 14.91 -20.00
C THR A 260 -14.94 13.58 -20.68
N GLU A 261 -14.25 13.61 -21.81
CA GLU A 261 -13.61 12.43 -22.41
C GLU A 261 -12.24 12.19 -21.74
N ASP A 262 -11.93 10.94 -21.34
CA ASP A 262 -10.63 10.59 -20.73
C ASP A 262 -9.55 10.29 -21.80
N ARG A 263 -9.31 11.25 -22.71
CA ARG A 263 -8.42 11.05 -23.89
C ARG A 263 -7.00 10.62 -23.57
N TYR A 264 -6.54 10.86 -22.34
CA TYR A 264 -5.19 10.58 -21.90
C TYR A 264 -5.10 9.31 -21.05
N GLY A 265 -6.23 8.64 -20.79
CA GLY A 265 -6.31 7.44 -19.95
C GLY A 265 -5.90 7.67 -18.50
N VAL A 266 -6.30 8.81 -17.93
CA VAL A 266 -6.05 9.16 -16.53
C VAL A 266 -6.69 8.13 -15.60
N LEU A 267 -7.95 7.75 -15.86
CA LEU A 267 -8.67 6.75 -15.07
C LEU A 267 -8.02 5.38 -15.23
N ARG A 268 -7.71 4.98 -16.46
CA ARG A 268 -7.02 3.71 -16.75
C ARG A 268 -5.70 3.61 -15.99
N GLU A 269 -4.85 4.63 -16.06
CA GLU A 269 -3.56 4.64 -15.35
C GLU A 269 -3.77 4.54 -13.83
N MET A 270 -4.65 5.37 -13.26
CA MET A 270 -4.95 5.36 -11.83
C MET A 270 -5.46 3.98 -11.38
N LEU A 271 -6.50 3.45 -12.05
CA LEU A 271 -7.14 2.19 -11.71
C LEU A 271 -6.20 0.99 -11.86
N PHE A 272 -5.31 1.02 -12.86
CA PHE A 272 -4.27 0.02 -13.03
C PHE A 272 -3.28 0.04 -11.84
N MET A 273 -2.80 1.23 -11.45
CA MET A 273 -1.84 1.37 -10.34
C MET A 273 -2.39 0.90 -8.99
N VAL A 274 -3.70 1.04 -8.78
CA VAL A 274 -4.39 0.56 -7.58
C VAL A 274 -5.09 -0.78 -7.77
N PHE A 275 -4.79 -1.53 -8.83
CA PHE A 275 -5.34 -2.88 -9.01
C PHE A 275 -4.89 -3.81 -7.87
N PRO A 276 -5.77 -4.64 -7.27
CA PRO A 276 -5.39 -5.51 -6.16
C PRO A 276 -4.29 -6.51 -6.53
N LYS A 277 -3.22 -6.57 -5.73
CA LYS A 277 -2.15 -7.54 -5.91
C LYS A 277 -2.62 -8.96 -5.59
N SER A 278 -2.36 -9.90 -6.49
CA SER A 278 -2.58 -11.32 -6.23
C SER A 278 -1.35 -11.94 -5.54
N PRO A 279 -1.52 -12.99 -4.71
CA PRO A 279 -0.41 -13.79 -4.20
C PRO A 279 0.53 -14.39 -5.25
N HIS A 280 0.12 -14.47 -6.51
CA HIS A 280 0.92 -15.03 -7.61
C HIS A 280 1.47 -13.97 -8.57
N SER A 281 1.15 -12.69 -8.37
CA SER A 281 1.67 -11.59 -9.17
C SER A 281 2.70 -10.79 -8.36
N ASP A 282 3.70 -10.25 -9.05
CA ASP A 282 4.65 -9.28 -8.49
C ASP A 282 4.11 -7.84 -8.58
N TRP A 283 3.19 -7.59 -9.50
CA TRP A 283 2.51 -6.31 -9.71
C TRP A 283 1.16 -6.19 -8.95
N GLY A 284 0.64 -4.97 -8.92
CA GLY A 284 -0.58 -4.57 -8.20
C GLY A 284 -0.29 -3.98 -6.81
N TRP A 285 -1.35 -3.51 -6.15
CA TRP A 285 -1.32 -2.91 -4.83
C TRP A 285 -1.74 -3.90 -3.75
N SER A 286 -0.80 -4.20 -2.84
CA SER A 286 -1.06 -5.03 -1.65
C SER A 286 -1.38 -4.14 -0.45
N ARG A 287 -2.65 -4.08 -0.07
CA ARG A 287 -3.13 -3.32 1.09
C ARG A 287 -4.21 -4.10 1.84
N VAL A 288 -4.16 -4.06 3.17
CA VAL A 288 -5.20 -4.68 4.02
C VAL A 288 -6.55 -4.01 3.75
N GLY A 289 -7.57 -4.82 3.51
CA GLY A 289 -8.91 -4.35 3.16
C GLY A 289 -9.06 -3.87 1.72
N TRP A 290 -8.01 -3.99 0.90
CA TRP A 290 -8.08 -3.71 -0.53
C TRP A 290 -8.28 -4.99 -1.32
N SER A 291 -9.47 -5.16 -1.87
CA SER A 291 -9.87 -6.35 -2.62
C SER A 291 -10.40 -5.97 -4.00
N TRP A 292 -10.65 -6.99 -4.84
CA TRP A 292 -11.31 -6.81 -6.12
C TRP A 292 -12.65 -6.08 -5.99
N GLN A 293 -13.43 -6.35 -4.94
CA GLN A 293 -14.72 -5.69 -4.73
C GLN A 293 -14.58 -4.19 -4.45
N GLU A 294 -13.60 -3.78 -3.64
CA GLU A 294 -13.38 -2.36 -3.36
C GLU A 294 -12.83 -1.62 -4.59
N TRP A 295 -11.90 -2.25 -5.32
CA TRP A 295 -11.42 -1.73 -6.60
C TRP A 295 -12.55 -1.60 -7.63
N TRP A 296 -13.40 -2.62 -7.75
CA TRP A 296 -14.53 -2.65 -8.69
C TRP A 296 -15.54 -1.53 -8.44
N LYS A 297 -15.88 -1.25 -7.16
CA LYS A 297 -16.78 -0.14 -6.80
C LYS A 297 -16.27 1.21 -7.29
N ILE A 298 -14.96 1.44 -7.15
CA ILE A 298 -14.34 2.68 -7.59
C ILE A 298 -14.35 2.75 -9.11
N LEU A 299 -13.97 1.66 -9.78
CA LEU A 299 -14.03 1.56 -11.23
C LEU A 299 -15.41 1.89 -11.77
N GLU A 300 -16.47 1.24 -11.25
CA GLU A 300 -17.85 1.50 -11.69
C GLU A 300 -18.23 2.97 -11.50
N LYS A 301 -17.90 3.53 -10.33
CA LYS A 301 -18.27 4.91 -10.02
C LYS A 301 -17.50 5.92 -10.87
N THR A 302 -16.19 5.77 -11.04
CA THR A 302 -15.39 6.70 -11.84
C THR A 302 -15.62 6.54 -13.34
N MET A 303 -15.86 5.32 -13.84
CA MET A 303 -16.19 5.12 -15.26
C MET A 303 -17.58 5.66 -15.60
N SER A 304 -18.52 5.66 -14.64
CA SER A 304 -19.87 6.20 -14.87
C SER A 304 -19.94 7.73 -15.02
N THR A 305 -18.83 8.44 -14.83
CA THR A 305 -18.81 9.92 -14.87
C THR A 305 -18.34 10.49 -16.19
N ILE A 306 -17.66 9.68 -16.99
CA ILE A 306 -17.28 10.02 -18.38
C ILE A 306 -18.34 9.46 -19.33
N ASP A 307 -18.29 9.86 -20.60
CA ASP A 307 -19.24 9.36 -21.60
C ASP A 307 -19.11 7.84 -21.79
N SER A 308 -20.21 7.18 -22.14
CA SER A 308 -20.26 5.71 -22.15
C SER A 308 -19.31 5.07 -23.16
N VAL A 309 -19.06 5.75 -24.29
CA VAL A 309 -18.14 5.27 -25.33
C VAL A 309 -16.69 5.37 -24.84
N SER A 310 -16.26 6.52 -24.33
CA SER A 310 -14.93 6.65 -23.71
C SER A 310 -14.75 5.71 -22.53
N ALA A 311 -15.79 5.50 -21.71
CA ALA A 311 -15.74 4.55 -20.60
C ALA A 311 -15.54 3.10 -21.09
N PHE A 312 -16.18 2.72 -22.20
CA PHE A 312 -16.00 1.42 -22.83
C PHE A 312 -14.55 1.24 -23.30
N ASP A 313 -14.02 2.23 -24.01
CA ASP A 313 -12.65 2.20 -24.54
C ASP A 313 -11.62 2.14 -23.40
N GLU A 314 -11.77 2.99 -22.38
CA GLU A 314 -10.84 3.03 -21.25
C GLU A 314 -10.90 1.76 -20.40
N LEU A 315 -12.07 1.16 -20.22
CA LEU A 315 -12.19 -0.14 -19.54
C LEU A 315 -11.54 -1.25 -20.36
N SER A 316 -11.72 -1.26 -21.68
CA SER A 316 -11.11 -2.26 -22.57
C SER A 316 -9.58 -2.17 -22.52
N LEU A 317 -9.03 -0.97 -22.68
CA LEU A 317 -7.58 -0.71 -22.60
C LEU A 317 -7.01 -1.01 -21.20
N LEU A 318 -7.78 -0.76 -20.14
CA LEU A 318 -7.39 -1.14 -18.77
C LEU A 318 -7.26 -2.67 -18.62
N LEU A 319 -8.22 -3.43 -19.16
CA LEU A 319 -8.21 -4.89 -19.10
C LEU A 319 -7.06 -5.48 -19.92
N GLU A 320 -6.80 -4.97 -21.12
CA GLU A 320 -5.64 -5.35 -21.93
C GLU A 320 -4.33 -5.13 -21.17
N ARG A 321 -4.19 -3.99 -20.49
CA ARG A 321 -2.99 -3.69 -19.71
C ARG A 321 -2.83 -4.62 -18.50
N ILE A 322 -3.92 -4.99 -17.82
CA ILE A 322 -3.93 -5.98 -16.74
C ILE A 322 -3.51 -7.35 -17.28
N GLU A 323 -4.04 -7.75 -18.44
CA GLU A 323 -3.68 -9.00 -19.10
C GLU A 323 -2.18 -9.04 -19.46
N ALA A 324 -1.68 -7.98 -20.11
CA ALA A 324 -0.28 -7.84 -20.48
C ALA A 324 0.65 -7.90 -19.26
N SER A 325 0.27 -7.26 -18.16
CA SER A 325 1.05 -7.27 -16.91
C SER A 325 1.03 -8.64 -16.21
N GLY A 326 -0.04 -9.41 -16.37
CA GLY A 326 -0.13 -10.79 -15.89
C GLY A 326 0.57 -11.82 -16.77
N GLY A 327 0.87 -11.47 -18.03
CA GLY A 327 1.49 -12.36 -19.02
C GLY A 327 0.63 -13.57 -19.41
N LYS A 328 -0.67 -13.54 -19.09
CA LYS A 328 -1.64 -14.63 -19.33
C LYS A 328 -3.03 -14.03 -19.51
N PRO A 329 -3.91 -14.67 -20.30
CA PRO A 329 -5.32 -14.26 -20.44
C PRO A 329 -6.00 -14.10 -19.08
N LEU A 330 -6.91 -13.13 -18.96
CA LEU A 330 -7.59 -12.83 -17.68
C LEU A 330 -8.25 -14.07 -17.05
N ALA A 331 -8.91 -14.91 -17.84
CA ALA A 331 -9.54 -16.14 -17.37
C ALA A 331 -8.56 -17.16 -16.74
N GLN A 332 -7.28 -17.10 -17.12
CA GLN A 332 -6.23 -17.98 -16.60
C GLN A 332 -5.53 -17.40 -15.36
N GLN A 333 -5.82 -16.16 -14.98
CA GLN A 333 -5.31 -15.48 -13.78
C GLN A 333 -6.19 -15.80 -12.55
N GLY A 334 -6.48 -17.09 -12.34
CA GLY A 334 -7.61 -17.64 -11.58
C GLY A 334 -7.76 -17.26 -10.09
N GLN A 335 -6.89 -16.45 -9.52
CA GLN A 335 -7.04 -15.96 -8.15
C GLN A 335 -7.77 -14.60 -8.07
N VAL A 336 -7.51 -13.72 -9.04
CA VAL A 336 -8.15 -12.40 -9.12
C VAL A 336 -9.33 -12.42 -10.09
N TRP A 337 -9.27 -13.26 -11.11
CA TRP A 337 -10.32 -13.36 -12.11
C TRP A 337 -11.05 -14.69 -11.97
N SER A 338 -12.29 -14.64 -11.49
CA SER A 338 -13.21 -15.77 -11.48
C SER A 338 -14.29 -15.52 -12.54
N GLU A 339 -15.00 -16.57 -12.96
CA GLU A 339 -16.07 -16.42 -13.95
C GLU A 339 -17.14 -15.40 -13.54
N VAL A 340 -17.46 -15.34 -12.25
CA VAL A 340 -18.38 -14.33 -11.69
C VAL A 340 -17.84 -12.90 -11.87
N ARG A 341 -16.53 -12.69 -11.72
CA ARG A 341 -15.90 -11.38 -11.91
C ARG A 341 -15.82 -11.01 -13.39
N LEU A 342 -15.49 -11.97 -14.25
CA LEU A 342 -15.45 -11.77 -15.70
C LEU A 342 -16.85 -11.44 -16.25
N SER A 343 -17.88 -12.16 -15.80
CA SER A 343 -19.27 -11.85 -16.16
C SER A 343 -19.68 -10.43 -15.74
N LYS A 344 -19.25 -9.94 -14.57
CA LYS A 344 -19.47 -8.53 -14.18
C LYS A 344 -18.78 -7.54 -15.11
N VAL A 345 -17.56 -7.85 -15.54
CA VAL A 345 -16.83 -7.02 -16.49
C VAL A 345 -17.50 -6.99 -17.85
N ARG A 346 -17.90 -8.15 -18.37
CA ARG A 346 -18.62 -8.26 -19.64
C ARG A 346 -19.96 -7.53 -19.59
N ALA A 347 -20.72 -7.69 -18.50
CA ALA A 347 -21.97 -6.96 -18.31
C ALA A 347 -21.76 -5.42 -18.28
N LEU A 348 -20.69 -4.93 -17.65
CA LEU A 348 -20.36 -3.51 -17.66
C LEU A 348 -19.95 -3.05 -19.06
N LEU A 349 -19.12 -3.80 -19.78
CA LEU A 349 -18.72 -3.48 -21.16
C LEU A 349 -19.93 -3.46 -22.11
N CYS A 350 -20.83 -4.45 -22.04
CA CYS A 350 -22.09 -4.43 -22.79
C CYS A 350 -22.91 -3.17 -22.51
N LYS A 351 -23.07 -2.82 -21.22
CA LYS A 351 -23.79 -1.62 -20.81
C LYS A 351 -23.16 -0.33 -21.36
N LEU A 352 -21.83 -0.22 -21.31
CA LEU A 352 -21.11 0.97 -21.77
C LEU A 352 -21.11 1.09 -23.30
N GLY A 353 -20.96 -0.04 -24.00
CA GLY A 353 -20.98 -0.12 -25.46
C GLY A 353 -22.39 -0.12 -26.10
N GLY A 354 -23.45 -0.15 -25.29
CA GLY A 354 -24.83 -0.22 -25.79
C GLY A 354 -25.16 -1.55 -26.49
N VAL A 355 -24.50 -2.64 -26.09
CA VAL A 355 -24.71 -3.99 -26.63
C VAL A 355 -25.72 -4.73 -25.75
N GLU A 356 -26.83 -5.20 -26.32
CA GLU A 356 -27.90 -5.88 -25.58
C GLU A 356 -27.55 -7.34 -25.24
N ASP A 357 -26.84 -8.05 -26.13
CA ASP A 357 -26.42 -9.44 -25.94
C ASP A 357 -24.93 -9.55 -25.60
N GLU A 358 -24.59 -10.28 -24.55
CA GLU A 358 -23.21 -10.59 -24.17
C GLU A 358 -22.47 -11.42 -25.24
N ASN A 359 -23.20 -12.18 -26.06
CA ASN A 359 -22.61 -12.92 -27.18
C ASN A 359 -22.01 -11.99 -28.24
N ASP A 360 -22.64 -10.84 -28.48
CA ASP A 360 -22.20 -9.85 -29.46
C ASP A 360 -20.94 -9.11 -28.99
N LEU A 361 -20.70 -9.06 -27.68
CA LEU A 361 -19.49 -8.46 -27.11
C LEU A 361 -18.21 -9.16 -27.60
N SER A 362 -18.28 -10.46 -27.85
CA SER A 362 -17.15 -11.25 -28.36
C SER A 362 -16.70 -10.83 -29.77
N ALA A 363 -17.55 -10.12 -30.53
CA ALA A 363 -17.21 -9.53 -31.81
C ALA A 363 -16.57 -8.15 -31.69
N CYS A 364 -16.76 -7.47 -30.55
CA CYS A 364 -16.25 -6.12 -30.30
C CYS A 364 -14.90 -6.09 -29.56
N LEU A 365 -14.52 -7.17 -28.89
CA LEU A 365 -13.29 -7.24 -28.10
C LEU A 365 -12.36 -8.32 -28.64
N ASP A 366 -11.19 -7.89 -29.12
CA ASP A 366 -10.05 -8.79 -29.41
C ASP A 366 -9.42 -9.33 -28.12
N VAL A 367 -9.69 -8.69 -26.97
CA VAL A 367 -9.22 -9.12 -25.66
C VAL A 367 -9.73 -10.52 -25.38
N THR A 368 -8.84 -11.42 -25.00
CA THR A 368 -9.22 -12.79 -24.62
C THR A 368 -9.85 -12.80 -23.22
N ILE A 369 -11.00 -12.13 -23.09
CA ILE A 369 -12.04 -12.47 -22.12
C ILE A 369 -12.74 -13.77 -22.60
N ARG A 370 -11.96 -14.76 -23.03
CA ARG A 370 -12.40 -16.11 -23.41
C ARG A 370 -11.90 -17.13 -22.40
#